data_AF-A0A9D6G871-F1
#
_entry.id   AF-A0A9D6G871-F1
#
_cell.length_a   1.000
_cell.length_b   1.000
_cell.length_c   1.000
_cell.angle_alpha   90.00
_cell.angle_beta   90.00
_cell.angle_gamma   90.00
#
_symmetry.space_group_name_H-M   'P 1'
#
loop_
_entity.id
_entity.type
_entity.pdbx_description
1 polymer ?
#
loop_
_entity_poly.entity_id
_entity_poly.type
_entity_poly.pdbx_seq_one_letter_code
_entity_poly.pdbx_strand_id
1 'polypeptide(L)'
;MNSNLLSCGKLGIPDALVNAHEELSTELARAAMESGTIGRLAKHLEELCARHFAREEETVFRVFGLLHGVATDRIGPEIEVALPMIADLGAHRDAALSHHQVIDAAIEELLWETRKAKNRTVADIAHTLRRHEKAEDEVMYPTIVAIGQSLRESLGI
;
A
#
# COMPACT_ATOMS: atom_id res chain seq x y z
N MET A 1 -23.15 12.36 -7.00
CA MET A 1 -23.88 11.78 -8.14
C MET A 1 -23.30 10.41 -8.39
N ASN A 2 -24.15 9.39 -8.34
CA ASN A 2 -23.79 7.98 -8.53
C ASN A 2 -23.32 7.72 -9.96
N SER A 3 -22.13 7.15 -10.08
CA SER A 3 -21.67 6.48 -11.30
C SER A 3 -20.67 5.40 -10.89
N ASN A 4 -21.12 4.14 -10.81
CA ASN A 4 -20.36 2.93 -11.17
C ASN A 4 -21.09 1.68 -10.68
N LEU A 5 -22.32 1.49 -11.19
CA LEU A 5 -22.83 0.15 -11.46
C LEU A 5 -22.54 -0.08 -12.95
N LEU A 6 -21.96 -1.23 -13.29
CA LEU A 6 -21.60 -1.72 -14.63
C LEU A 6 -20.19 -1.36 -15.13
N SER A 7 -19.17 -1.93 -14.48
CA SER A 7 -17.94 -2.35 -15.18
C SER A 7 -17.75 -3.84 -14.95
N CYS A 8 -18.02 -4.63 -15.98
CA CYS A 8 -17.60 -6.03 -16.02
C CYS A 8 -16.06 -6.05 -15.96
N GLY A 9 -15.49 -6.56 -14.86
CA GLY A 9 -14.10 -7.02 -14.81
C GLY A 9 -13.04 -6.14 -14.11
N LYS A 10 -13.38 -5.02 -13.46
CA LYS A 10 -12.39 -4.27 -12.66
C LYS A 10 -12.88 -3.99 -11.24
N LEU A 11 -12.12 -4.46 -10.27
CA LEU A 11 -12.24 -4.07 -8.87
C LEU A 11 -11.94 -2.59 -8.71
N GLY A 12 -12.85 -1.87 -8.05
CA GLY A 12 -12.60 -0.51 -7.60
C GLY A 12 -11.47 -0.48 -6.57
N ILE A 13 -10.81 0.65 -6.45
CA ILE A 13 -9.84 0.90 -5.39
C ILE A 13 -10.49 1.87 -4.40
N PRO A 14 -10.43 1.64 -3.07
CA PRO A 14 -10.91 2.62 -2.11
C PRO A 14 -10.14 3.93 -2.21
N ASP A 15 -10.85 5.05 -2.45
CA ASP A 15 -10.25 6.40 -2.59
C ASP A 15 -9.35 6.76 -1.40
N ALA A 16 -9.71 6.32 -0.18
CA ALA A 16 -8.91 6.57 1.01
C ALA A 16 -7.47 6.02 0.93
N LEU A 17 -7.28 4.89 0.24
CA LEU A 17 -5.96 4.28 0.06
C LEU A 17 -5.15 5.02 -1.01
N VAL A 18 -5.80 5.39 -2.12
CA VAL A 18 -5.16 6.20 -3.19
C VAL A 18 -4.72 7.56 -2.65
N ASN A 19 -5.61 8.26 -1.93
CA ASN A 19 -5.29 9.56 -1.36
C ASN A 19 -4.11 9.48 -0.38
N ALA A 20 -4.02 8.40 0.40
CA ALA A 20 -2.87 8.19 1.30
C ALA A 20 -1.54 8.05 0.54
N HIS A 21 -1.52 7.34 -0.60
CA HIS A 21 -0.36 7.27 -1.49
C HIS A 21 -0.04 8.62 -2.14
N GLU A 22 -1.03 9.36 -2.61
CA GLU A 22 -0.84 10.67 -3.22
C GLU A 22 -0.25 11.69 -2.23
N GLU A 23 -0.73 11.68 -0.99
CA GLU A 23 -0.21 12.51 0.11
C GLU A 23 1.25 12.17 0.41
N LEU A 24 1.58 10.89 0.62
CA LEU A 24 2.95 10.42 0.86
C LEU A 24 3.88 10.74 -0.31
N SER A 25 3.43 10.52 -1.55
CA SER A 25 4.19 10.83 -2.75
C SER A 25 4.50 12.32 -2.86
N THR A 26 3.52 13.17 -2.54
CA THR A 26 3.69 14.63 -2.54
C THR A 26 4.70 15.07 -1.48
N GLU A 27 4.66 14.48 -0.29
CA GLU A 27 5.60 14.78 0.78
C GLU A 27 7.02 14.30 0.45
N LEU A 28 7.18 13.09 -0.09
CA LEU A 28 8.47 12.55 -0.51
C LEU A 28 9.10 13.39 -1.63
N ALA A 29 8.32 13.81 -2.63
CA ALA A 29 8.78 14.70 -3.68
C ALA A 29 9.31 16.02 -3.11
N ARG A 30 8.66 16.59 -2.09
CA ARG A 30 9.15 17.78 -1.39
C ARG A 30 10.44 17.51 -0.64
N ALA A 31 10.55 16.38 0.07
CA ALA A 31 11.77 15.99 0.77
C ALA A 31 12.95 15.76 -0.20
N ALA A 32 12.69 15.23 -1.41
CA ALA A 32 13.69 15.02 -2.45
C ALA A 32 14.27 16.34 -3.02
N MET A 33 13.59 17.47 -2.83
CA MET A 33 14.08 18.80 -3.20
C MET A 33 15.10 19.38 -2.20
N GLU A 34 15.30 18.75 -1.05
CA GLU A 34 16.33 19.15 -0.10
C GLU A 34 17.73 19.09 -0.72
N SER A 35 18.64 19.88 -0.18
CA SER A 35 20.03 19.86 -0.62
C SER A 35 20.87 18.83 0.17
N GLY A 36 22.03 18.47 -0.38
CA GLY A 36 22.99 17.61 0.32
C GLY A 36 22.52 16.16 0.48
N THR A 37 22.93 15.53 1.58
CA THR A 37 22.71 14.09 1.81
C THR A 37 21.23 13.76 2.01
N ILE A 38 20.48 14.61 2.71
CA ILE A 38 19.05 14.39 2.97
C ILE A 38 18.26 14.32 1.66
N GLY A 39 18.45 15.28 0.76
CA GLY A 39 17.77 15.28 -0.54
C GLY A 39 18.10 14.06 -1.40
N ARG A 40 19.36 13.62 -1.41
CA ARG A 40 19.75 12.41 -2.15
C ARG A 40 19.08 11.14 -1.59
N LEU A 41 19.04 11.00 -0.27
CA LEU A 41 18.38 9.86 0.39
C LEU A 41 16.86 9.90 0.20
N ALA A 42 16.26 11.08 0.34
CA ALA A 42 14.82 11.27 0.10
C ALA A 42 14.44 10.95 -1.35
N LYS A 43 15.25 11.34 -2.33
CA LYS A 43 15.04 10.97 -3.74
C LYS A 43 15.16 9.47 -3.98
N HIS A 44 16.14 8.82 -3.35
CA HIS A 44 16.26 7.36 -3.45
C HIS A 44 15.03 6.65 -2.88
N LEU A 45 14.54 7.12 -1.73
CA LEU A 45 13.33 6.62 -1.09
C LEU A 45 12.08 6.88 -1.95
N GLU A 46 11.93 8.07 -2.51
CA GLU A 46 10.86 8.42 -3.47
C GLU A 46 10.82 7.43 -4.64
N GLU A 47 11.96 7.11 -5.25
CA GLU A 47 12.03 6.16 -6.37
C GLU A 47 11.65 4.73 -5.96
N LEU A 48 11.99 4.31 -4.74
CA LEU A 48 11.56 3.01 -4.19
C LEU A 48 10.05 2.99 -3.97
N CYS A 49 9.51 4.00 -3.28
CA CYS A 49 8.09 4.10 -2.97
C CYS A 49 7.22 4.25 -4.21
N ALA A 50 7.64 5.01 -5.22
CA ALA A 50 6.86 5.17 -6.45
C ALA A 50 6.60 3.82 -7.15
N ARG A 51 7.58 2.90 -7.13
CA ARG A 51 7.40 1.54 -7.68
C ARG A 51 6.57 0.65 -6.76
N HIS A 52 6.74 0.81 -5.45
CA HIS A 52 5.98 0.10 -4.42
C HIS A 52 4.49 0.43 -4.52
N PHE A 53 4.14 1.71 -4.42
CA PHE A 53 2.77 2.21 -4.45
C PHE A 53 2.03 1.82 -5.73
N ALA A 54 2.69 1.94 -6.89
CA ALA A 54 2.10 1.53 -8.17
C ALA A 54 1.72 0.04 -8.17
N ARG A 55 2.58 -0.82 -7.61
CA ARG A 55 2.31 -2.27 -7.53
C ARG A 55 1.13 -2.55 -6.61
N GLU A 56 1.02 -1.86 -5.49
CA GLU A 56 -0.06 -2.06 -4.52
C GLU A 56 -1.40 -1.59 -5.05
N GLU A 57 -1.43 -0.43 -5.72
CA GLU A 57 -2.62 0.07 -6.41
C GLU A 57 -3.09 -0.89 -7.51
N GLU A 58 -2.17 -1.55 -8.20
CA GLU A 58 -2.50 -2.57 -9.19
C GLU A 58 -2.98 -3.89 -8.59
N THR A 59 -2.63 -4.20 -7.33
CA THR A 59 -2.84 -5.51 -6.72
C THR A 59 -3.57 -5.42 -5.37
N VAL A 60 -2.84 -5.13 -4.30
CA VAL A 60 -3.29 -5.07 -2.89
C VAL A 60 -4.56 -4.23 -2.74
N PHE A 61 -4.56 -2.99 -3.25
CA PHE A 61 -5.65 -2.05 -3.03
C PHE A 61 -6.92 -2.42 -3.78
N ARG A 62 -6.80 -3.12 -4.92
CA ARG A 62 -7.96 -3.62 -5.67
C ARG A 62 -8.75 -4.63 -4.86
N VAL A 63 -8.07 -5.50 -4.10
CA VAL A 63 -8.75 -6.47 -3.24
C VAL A 63 -9.61 -5.77 -2.18
N PHE A 64 -9.14 -4.64 -1.64
CA PHE A 64 -9.92 -3.87 -0.67
C PHE A 64 -11.19 -3.24 -1.24
N GLY A 65 -11.32 -3.12 -2.57
CA GLY A 65 -12.56 -2.72 -3.22
C GLY A 65 -13.74 -3.67 -2.94
N LEU A 66 -13.46 -4.92 -2.56
CA LEU A 66 -14.47 -5.93 -2.24
C LEU A 66 -15.03 -5.82 -0.82
N LEU A 67 -14.32 -5.14 0.08
CA LEU A 67 -14.60 -5.19 1.52
C LEU A 67 -16.06 -4.87 1.84
N HIS A 68 -16.63 -3.88 1.16
CA HIS A 68 -18.03 -3.49 1.38
C HIS A 68 -19.02 -4.59 0.96
N GLY A 69 -18.77 -5.24 -0.18
CA GLY A 69 -19.60 -6.36 -0.66
C GLY A 69 -19.51 -7.56 0.28
N VAL A 70 -18.28 -7.93 0.69
CA VAL A 70 -18.02 -9.01 1.64
C VAL A 70 -18.70 -8.74 2.99
N ALA A 71 -18.55 -7.53 3.54
CA ALA A 71 -19.12 -7.18 4.84
C ALA A 71 -20.66 -7.10 4.86
N THR A 72 -21.31 -7.06 3.69
CA THR A 72 -22.77 -6.94 3.58
C THR A 72 -23.43 -8.16 2.94
N ASP A 73 -22.69 -9.26 2.77
CA ASP A 73 -23.12 -10.47 2.05
C ASP A 73 -23.65 -10.19 0.62
N ARG A 74 -23.14 -9.13 0.00
CA ARG A 74 -23.48 -8.70 -1.37
C ARG A 74 -22.31 -8.98 -2.30
N ILE A 75 -22.01 -10.27 -2.46
CA ILE A 75 -20.95 -10.74 -3.34
C ILE A 75 -21.43 -10.68 -4.79
N GLY A 76 -20.82 -9.82 -5.60
CA GLY A 76 -21.08 -9.73 -7.04
C GLY A 76 -20.05 -10.49 -7.91
N PRO A 77 -20.17 -10.36 -9.24
CA PRO A 77 -19.28 -11.03 -10.21
C PRO A 77 -17.80 -10.69 -10.04
N GLU A 78 -17.49 -9.57 -9.40
CA GLU A 78 -16.14 -9.11 -9.12
C GLU A 78 -15.29 -10.09 -8.29
N ILE A 79 -15.93 -11.03 -7.57
CA ILE A 79 -15.24 -12.08 -6.83
C ILE A 79 -14.40 -13.00 -7.73
N GLU A 80 -14.85 -13.24 -8.97
CA GLU A 80 -14.13 -14.09 -9.93
C GLU A 80 -12.76 -13.49 -10.30
N VAL A 81 -12.65 -12.16 -10.33
CA VAL A 81 -11.40 -11.44 -10.57
C VAL A 81 -10.54 -11.40 -9.31
N ALA A 82 -11.19 -11.28 -8.15
CA ALA A 82 -10.52 -11.12 -6.87
C ALA A 82 -9.83 -12.38 -6.35
N LEU A 83 -10.48 -13.54 -6.44
CA LEU A 83 -9.98 -14.78 -5.85
C LEU A 83 -8.57 -15.16 -6.33
N PRO A 84 -8.24 -15.09 -7.64
CA PRO A 84 -6.88 -15.30 -8.11
C PRO A 84 -5.89 -14.28 -7.53
N MET A 85 -6.26 -13.00 -7.46
CA MET A 85 -5.41 -11.94 -6.90
C MET A 85 -5.13 -12.17 -5.41
N ILE A 86 -6.15 -12.53 -4.64
CA ILE A 86 -6.01 -12.85 -3.21
C ILE A 86 -5.11 -14.06 -3.00
N ALA A 87 -5.28 -15.10 -3.83
CA ALA A 87 -4.44 -16.29 -3.77
C ALA A 87 -2.97 -15.97 -4.08
N ASP A 88 -2.72 -15.16 -5.12
CA ASP A 88 -1.38 -14.71 -5.51
C ASP A 88 -0.72 -13.88 -4.39
N LEU A 89 -1.43 -12.89 -3.85
CA LEU A 89 -0.94 -12.05 -2.75
C LEU A 89 -0.66 -12.87 -1.49
N GLY A 90 -1.49 -13.87 -1.18
CA GLY A 90 -1.26 -14.79 -0.07
C GLY A 90 -0.02 -15.66 -0.26
N ALA A 91 0.22 -16.14 -1.49
CA ALA A 91 1.39 -16.96 -1.83
C ALA A 91 2.70 -16.17 -1.83
N HIS A 92 2.65 -14.87 -2.16
CA HIS A 92 3.83 -14.01 -2.28
C HIS A 92 4.01 -13.04 -1.10
N ARG A 93 3.30 -13.25 0.02
CA ARG A 93 3.38 -12.37 1.21
C ARG A 93 4.82 -12.19 1.73
N ASP A 94 5.60 -13.26 1.79
CA ASP A 94 6.98 -13.18 2.28
C ASP A 94 7.89 -12.36 1.35
N ALA A 95 7.61 -12.37 0.03
CA ALA A 95 8.32 -11.54 -0.93
C ALA A 95 7.95 -10.05 -0.77
N ALA A 96 6.69 -9.73 -0.43
CA ALA A 96 6.29 -8.37 -0.08
C ALA A 96 7.01 -7.89 1.19
N LEU A 97 7.06 -8.72 2.23
CA LEU A 97 7.80 -8.41 3.45
C LEU A 97 9.29 -8.15 3.20
N SER A 98 9.92 -8.93 2.30
CA SER A 98 11.30 -8.68 1.88
C SER A 98 11.47 -7.35 1.13
N HIS A 99 10.45 -6.88 0.41
CA HIS A 99 10.47 -5.58 -0.26
C HIS A 99 10.36 -4.44 0.76
N HIS A 100 9.43 -4.55 1.72
CA HIS A 100 9.29 -3.57 2.81
C HIS A 100 10.57 -3.43 3.62
N GLN A 101 11.35 -4.51 3.82
CA GLN A 101 12.66 -4.43 4.48
C GLN A 101 13.66 -3.50 3.76
N VAL A 102 13.61 -3.40 2.43
CA VAL A 102 14.47 -2.48 1.66
C VAL A 102 14.04 -1.04 1.89
N ILE A 103 12.73 -0.77 1.87
CA ILE A 103 12.17 0.56 2.13
C ILE A 103 12.45 0.95 3.59
N ASP A 104 12.22 0.05 4.54
CA ASP A 104 12.50 0.21 5.96
C ASP A 104 13.97 0.57 6.25
N ALA A 105 14.92 -0.03 5.51
CA ALA A 105 16.33 0.30 5.62
C ALA A 105 16.63 1.72 5.10
N ALA A 106 16.06 2.09 3.94
CA ALA A 106 16.20 3.43 3.39
C ALA A 106 15.57 4.51 4.29
N ILE A 107 14.45 4.21 4.94
CA ILE A 107 13.84 5.08 5.95
C ILE A 107 14.77 5.27 7.15
N GLU A 108 15.41 4.20 7.67
CA GLU A 108 16.33 4.34 8.80
C GLU A 108 17.55 5.21 8.44
N GLU A 109 18.09 5.05 7.24
CA GLU A 109 19.21 5.88 6.78
C GLU A 109 18.83 7.36 6.68
N LEU A 110 17.64 7.65 6.12
CA LEU A 110 17.12 9.02 6.07
C LEU A 110 16.87 9.59 7.48
N LEU A 111 16.30 8.81 8.38
CA LEU A 111 16.07 9.21 9.78
C LEU A 111 17.38 9.50 10.52
N TRP A 112 18.44 8.75 10.24
CA TRP A 112 19.75 9.01 10.82
C TRP A 112 20.31 10.38 10.40
N GLU A 113 20.28 10.70 9.11
CA GLU A 113 20.79 11.97 8.60
C GLU A 113 19.93 13.18 9.01
N THR A 114 18.60 13.01 9.06
CA THR A 114 17.70 14.06 9.54
C THR A 114 17.92 14.37 11.02
N ARG A 115 18.20 13.37 11.87
CA ARG A 115 18.59 13.57 13.28
C ARG A 115 19.89 14.38 13.39
N LYS A 116 20.91 14.05 12.62
CA LYS A 116 22.19 14.79 12.59
C LYS A 116 22.00 16.26 12.17
N ALA A 117 21.15 16.49 11.17
CA ALA A 117 20.86 17.83 10.66
C ALA A 117 19.79 18.59 11.46
N LYS A 118 19.15 17.94 12.45
CA LYS A 118 17.94 18.44 13.15
C LYS A 118 16.81 18.83 12.19
N ASN A 119 16.72 18.18 11.03
CA ASN A 119 15.68 18.41 10.03
C ASN A 119 14.42 17.63 10.43
N ARG A 120 13.57 18.26 11.25
CA ARG A 120 12.33 17.65 11.74
C ARG A 120 11.32 17.39 10.62
N THR A 121 11.21 18.30 9.65
CA THR A 121 10.26 18.18 8.54
C THR A 121 10.43 16.88 7.77
N VAL A 122 11.66 16.56 7.34
CA VAL A 122 11.90 15.31 6.59
C VAL A 122 11.84 14.08 7.51
N ALA A 123 12.21 14.22 8.78
CA ALA A 123 12.06 13.13 9.75
C ALA A 123 10.57 12.73 9.93
N ASP A 124 9.67 13.71 10.00
CA ASP A 124 8.23 13.46 10.16
C ASP A 124 7.64 12.74 8.93
N ILE A 125 8.09 13.09 7.72
CA ILE A 125 7.72 12.39 6.47
C ILE A 125 8.20 10.93 6.52
N ALA A 126 9.47 10.71 6.86
CA ALA A 126 10.04 9.36 6.96
C ALA A 126 9.33 8.50 8.03
N HIS A 127 8.92 9.10 9.15
CA HIS A 127 8.10 8.43 10.15
C HIS A 127 6.69 8.11 9.65
N THR A 128 6.09 8.95 8.82
CA THR A 128 4.78 8.69 8.22
C THR A 128 4.85 7.51 7.25
N LEU A 129 5.87 7.47 6.40
CA LEU A 129 6.10 6.33 5.53
C LEU A 129 6.33 5.03 6.32
N ARG A 130 7.11 5.07 7.41
CA ARG A 130 7.27 3.89 8.29
C ARG A 130 5.93 3.36 8.80
N ARG A 131 5.00 4.25 9.17
CA ARG A 131 3.67 3.84 9.67
C ARG A 131 2.83 3.22 8.57
N HIS A 132 2.99 3.68 7.33
CA HIS A 132 2.34 3.11 6.17
C HIS A 132 2.80 1.67 5.91
N GLU A 133 4.11 1.40 5.82
CA GLU A 133 4.65 0.03 5.68
C GLU A 133 4.18 -0.89 6.81
N LYS A 134 4.10 -0.37 8.04
CA LYS A 134 3.56 -1.12 9.18
C LYS A 134 2.07 -1.40 9.08
N ALA A 135 1.28 -0.45 8.61
CA ALA A 135 -0.14 -0.70 8.37
C ALA A 135 -0.34 -1.79 7.31
N GLU A 136 0.54 -1.87 6.32
CA GLU A 136 0.48 -2.92 5.30
C GLU A 136 0.79 -4.29 5.87
N ASP A 137 1.92 -4.42 6.57
CA ASP A 137 2.38 -5.66 7.17
C ASP A 137 1.44 -6.19 8.27
N GLU A 138 0.98 -5.29 9.14
CA GLU A 138 0.25 -5.64 10.36
C GLU A 138 -1.26 -5.72 10.14
N VAL A 139 -1.79 -5.01 9.14
CA VAL A 139 -3.24 -4.91 8.92
C VAL A 139 -3.63 -5.36 7.52
N MET A 140 -3.07 -4.74 6.47
CA MET A 140 -3.60 -4.93 5.11
C MET A 140 -3.37 -6.35 4.58
N TYR A 141 -2.12 -6.82 4.54
CA TYR A 141 -1.81 -8.17 4.08
C TYR A 141 -2.53 -9.27 4.88
N PRO A 142 -2.55 -9.22 6.23
CA PRO A 142 -3.36 -10.14 7.02
C PRO A 142 -4.86 -10.09 6.67
N THR A 143 -5.40 -8.90 6.41
CA THR A 143 -6.81 -8.74 6.01
C THR A 143 -7.10 -9.40 4.67
N ILE A 144 -6.20 -9.27 3.68
CA ILE A 144 -6.34 -9.94 2.38
C ILE A 144 -6.41 -11.46 2.55
N VAL A 145 -5.54 -12.04 3.40
CA VAL A 145 -5.56 -13.47 3.72
C VAL A 145 -6.88 -13.86 4.38
N ALA A 146 -7.35 -13.09 5.37
CA ALA A 146 -8.59 -13.36 6.09
C ALA A 146 -9.83 -13.28 5.17
N ILE A 147 -9.90 -12.28 4.28
CA ILE A 147 -10.96 -12.18 3.27
C ILE A 147 -10.92 -13.41 2.36
N GLY A 148 -9.74 -13.81 1.90
CA GLY A 148 -9.59 -15.00 1.05
C GLY A 148 -10.13 -16.28 1.70
N GLN A 149 -9.89 -16.46 3.01
CA GLN A 149 -10.44 -17.58 3.78
C GLN A 149 -11.96 -17.48 3.89
N SER A 150 -12.48 -16.32 4.30
CA SER A 150 -13.92 -16.09 4.47
C SER A 150 -14.72 -16.27 3.16
N LEU A 151 -14.17 -15.82 2.03
CA LEU A 151 -14.78 -15.99 0.72
C LEU A 151 -14.83 -17.46 0.29
N ARG A 152 -13.75 -18.21 0.52
CA ARG A 152 -13.70 -19.66 0.22
C ARG A 152 -14.73 -20.43 1.03
N GLU A 153 -14.81 -20.15 2.33
CA GLU A 153 -15.82 -20.74 3.22
C GLU A 153 -17.26 -20.43 2.75
N SER A 154 -17.52 -19.17 2.39
CA SER A 154 -18.85 -18.74 1.92
C SER A 154 -19.25 -19.38 0.58
N LEU A 155 -18.28 -19.66 -0.28
CA LEU A 155 -18.48 -20.30 -1.58
C LEU A 155 -18.44 -21.83 -1.52
N GLY A 156 -18.04 -22.42 -0.39
CA GLY A 156 -17.88 -23.86 -0.22
C GLY A 156 -16.75 -24.47 -1.05
N ILE A 157 -15.66 -23.71 -1.26
CA ILE A 157 -14.47 -24.12 -2.02
C ILE A 157 -13.20 -24.17 -1.17
#